data_AF-A0AAD7L9X1-F1
#
_entry.id   AF-A0AAD7L9X1-F1
#
_cell.length_a   1.000
_cell.length_b   1.000
_cell.length_c   1.000
_cell.angle_alpha   90.00
_cell.angle_beta   90.00
_cell.angle_gamma   90.00
#
_symmetry.space_group_name_H-M   'P 1'
#
loop_
_entity.id
_entity.type
_entity.pdbx_description
1 polymer ?
#
loop_
_entity_poly.entity_id
_entity_poly.type
_entity_poly.pdbx_seq_one_letter_code
_entity_poly.pdbx_strand_id
1 'polypeptide(L)'
;MDNMDGAELYGRVLTVNYALPERIKGGEQGWAAQPIWADADTWFERQQQEEEMKRIETENRAAMQAAEDLHRKKLTQDREGEKEEEIEIKDDPMARAEAEVLQQDN
;
A
#
# COMPACT_ATOMS: atom_id res chain seq x y z
N MET A 1 -0.16 -64.29 15.47
CA MET A 1 0.51 -64.66 14.21
C MET A 1 1.63 -63.66 14.02
N ASP A 2 2.86 -64.14 13.85
CA ASP A 2 3.99 -63.25 13.59
C ASP A 2 3.90 -62.70 12.16
N ASN A 3 4.20 -61.42 11.99
CA ASN A 3 4.27 -60.78 10.68
C ASN A 3 5.45 -61.38 9.92
N MET A 4 5.26 -61.76 8.64
CA MET A 4 6.31 -62.32 7.79
C MET A 4 7.28 -61.26 7.22
N ASP A 5 7.21 -60.03 7.72
CA ASP A 5 8.12 -58.96 7.34
C ASP A 5 9.56 -59.31 7.78
N GLY A 6 10.49 -59.30 6.82
CA GLY A 6 11.87 -59.75 7.04
C GLY A 6 12.10 -61.27 6.90
N ALA A 7 11.07 -62.07 6.58
CA ALA A 7 11.24 -63.49 6.32
C ALA A 7 11.89 -63.76 4.95
N GLU A 8 12.70 -64.80 4.84
CA GLU A 8 13.28 -65.23 3.55
C GLU A 8 12.32 -66.15 2.79
N LEU A 9 12.07 -65.84 1.52
CA LEU A 9 11.32 -66.68 0.60
C LEU A 9 11.99 -66.66 -0.78
N TYR A 10 12.27 -67.84 -1.34
CA TYR A 10 12.99 -68.00 -2.62
C TYR A 10 14.33 -67.26 -2.67
N GLY A 11 15.07 -67.23 -1.55
CA GLY A 11 16.38 -66.57 -1.47
C GLY A 11 16.32 -65.04 -1.49
N ARG A 12 15.15 -64.44 -1.25
CA ARG A 12 14.96 -63.00 -1.11
C ARG A 12 14.21 -62.69 0.19
N VAL A 13 14.57 -61.59 0.84
CA VAL A 13 13.90 -61.11 2.04
C VAL A 13 12.59 -60.41 1.64
N LEU A 14 11.48 -60.82 2.25
CA LEU A 14 10.16 -60.26 2.02
C LEU A 14 9.99 -58.95 2.80
N THR A 15 9.36 -57.96 2.17
CA THR A 15 8.79 -56.80 2.85
C THR A 15 7.27 -56.92 2.85
N VAL A 16 6.67 -56.98 4.03
CA VAL A 16 5.24 -57.28 4.21
C VAL A 16 4.59 -56.15 4.98
N ASN A 17 3.72 -55.40 4.29
CA ASN A 17 2.94 -54.31 4.86
C ASN A 17 1.44 -54.59 4.71
N TYR A 18 0.62 -53.93 5.54
CA TYR A 18 -0.82 -53.93 5.34
C TYR A 18 -1.17 -53.32 3.98
N ALA A 19 -2.10 -53.95 3.26
CA ALA A 19 -2.55 -53.45 1.97
C ALA A 19 -3.20 -52.07 2.14
N LEU A 20 -2.65 -51.07 1.47
CA LEU A 20 -3.26 -49.75 1.35
C LEU A 20 -4.28 -49.77 0.20
N PRO A 21 -5.43 -49.08 0.33
CA PRO A 21 -6.37 -48.94 -0.76
C PRO A 21 -5.70 -48.33 -2.00
N GLU A 22 -6.13 -48.73 -3.19
CA GLU A 22 -5.66 -48.12 -4.43
C GLU A 22 -5.99 -46.62 -4.41
N ARG A 23 -4.95 -45.78 -4.41
CA ARG A 23 -5.11 -44.32 -4.42
C ARG A 23 -5.64 -43.90 -5.79
N ILE A 24 -6.80 -43.24 -5.81
CA ILE A 24 -7.24 -42.48 -7.00
C ILE A 24 -6.19 -41.40 -7.32
N LYS A 25 -5.98 -41.13 -8.61
CA LYS A 25 -5.08 -40.05 -9.05
C LYS A 25 -5.46 -38.76 -8.32
N GLY A 26 -4.52 -38.22 -7.54
CA GLY A 26 -4.76 -37.05 -6.67
C GLY A 26 -4.41 -37.26 -5.19
N GLY A 27 -4.23 -38.50 -4.74
CA GLY A 27 -3.82 -38.77 -3.35
C GLY A 27 -4.98 -38.77 -2.35
N GLU A 28 -4.66 -38.73 -1.05
CA GLU A 28 -5.66 -38.73 0.03
C GLU A 28 -6.56 -37.48 -0.02
N GLN A 29 -5.98 -36.39 -0.53
CA GLN A 29 -6.63 -35.14 -0.85
C GLN A 29 -6.69 -35.03 -2.38
N GLY A 30 -7.65 -35.72 -3.02
CA GLY A 30 -7.83 -35.67 -4.46
C GLY A 30 -7.92 -34.25 -5.02
N TRP A 31 -7.82 -34.08 -6.34
CA TRP A 31 -7.95 -32.77 -7.03
C TRP A 31 -9.30 -32.06 -6.82
N ALA A 32 -10.21 -32.66 -6.04
CA ALA A 32 -11.56 -32.20 -5.75
C ALA A 32 -11.77 -31.90 -4.25
N ALA A 33 -10.71 -31.63 -3.48
CA ALA A 33 -10.86 -31.34 -2.04
C ALA A 33 -11.64 -30.04 -1.77
N GLN A 34 -11.66 -29.10 -2.74
CA GLN A 34 -12.43 -27.88 -2.65
C GLN A 34 -13.60 -27.94 -3.65
N PRO A 35 -14.84 -27.76 -3.20
CA PRO A 35 -15.95 -27.56 -4.11
C PRO A 35 -15.76 -26.27 -4.92
N ILE A 36 -16.06 -26.29 -6.22
CA ILE A 36 -15.95 -25.09 -7.10
C ILE A 36 -16.79 -23.91 -6.58
N TRP A 37 -17.82 -24.20 -5.77
CA TRP A 37 -18.69 -23.21 -5.15
C TRP A 37 -18.16 -22.60 -3.84
N ALA A 38 -17.05 -23.10 -3.28
CA ALA A 38 -16.44 -22.54 -2.07
C ALA A 38 -15.92 -21.10 -2.29
N ASP A 39 -15.60 -20.73 -3.53
CA ASP A 39 -15.17 -19.37 -3.89
C ASP A 39 -16.33 -18.40 -4.16
N ALA A 40 -17.57 -18.88 -4.25
CA ALA A 40 -18.71 -18.02 -4.57
C ALA A 40 -18.99 -16.99 -3.47
N ASP A 41 -18.73 -17.35 -2.21
CA ASP A 41 -18.95 -16.47 -1.07
C ASP A 41 -17.93 -15.32 -1.00
N THR A 42 -16.75 -15.47 -1.61
CA THR A 42 -15.70 -14.42 -1.62
C THR A 42 -15.96 -13.30 -2.63
N TRP A 43 -16.85 -13.51 -3.61
CA TRP A 43 -17.07 -12.55 -4.69
C TRP A 43 -17.80 -11.30 -4.18
N PHE A 44 -18.84 -11.47 -3.35
CA PHE A 44 -19.61 -10.35 -2.82
C PHE A 44 -18.78 -9.46 -1.89
N GLU A 45 -17.99 -10.08 -1.02
CA GLU A 45 -17.07 -9.36 -0.12
C GLU A 45 -16.02 -8.57 -0.90
N ARG A 46 -15.46 -9.17 -1.98
CA ARG A 46 -14.49 -8.49 -2.84
C ARG A 46 -15.09 -7.27 -3.55
N GLN A 47 -16.34 -7.35 -4.02
CA GLN A 47 -17.01 -6.22 -4.65
C GLN A 47 -17.26 -5.08 -3.67
N GLN A 48 -17.70 -5.38 -2.44
CA GLN A 48 -17.86 -4.36 -1.39
C GLN A 48 -16.52 -3.69 -1.04
N GLN A 49 -15.45 -4.47 -0.88
CA GLN A 49 -14.11 -3.93 -0.60
C GLN A 49 -13.60 -3.04 -1.73
N GLU A 50 -13.81 -3.41 -2.99
CA GLU A 50 -13.42 -2.59 -4.14
C GLU A 50 -14.18 -1.26 -4.18
N GLU A 51 -15.47 -1.25 -3.83
CA GLU A 51 -16.26 -0.03 -3.74
C GLU A 51 -15.80 0.88 -2.58
N GLU A 52 -15.56 0.32 -1.40
CA GLU A 52 -15.05 1.07 -0.26
C GLU A 52 -13.67 1.67 -0.54
N MET A 53 -12.77 0.90 -1.15
CA MET A 53 -11.44 1.38 -1.55
C MET A 53 -11.51 2.55 -2.54
N LYS A 54 -12.42 2.48 -3.53
CA LYS A 54 -12.63 3.59 -4.47
C LYS A 54 -13.15 4.84 -3.78
N ARG A 55 -14.06 4.70 -2.81
CA ARG A 55 -14.56 5.86 -2.02
C ARG A 55 -13.42 6.52 -1.25
N ILE A 56 -12.63 5.72 -0.54
CA ILE A 56 -11.47 6.21 0.22
C ILE A 56 -10.44 6.89 -0.70
N GLU A 57 -10.18 6.32 -1.89
CA GLU A 57 -9.27 6.92 -2.86
C GLU A 57 -9.77 8.29 -3.35
N THR A 58 -11.06 8.41 -3.63
CA THR A 58 -11.65 9.69 -4.06
C THR A 58 -11.61 10.75 -2.96
N GLU A 59 -11.86 10.35 -1.71
CA GLU A 59 -11.78 11.23 -0.54
C GLU A 59 -10.34 11.71 -0.30
N ASN A 60 -9.38 10.78 -0.32
CA ASN A 60 -7.96 11.11 -0.17
C ASN A 60 -7.46 12.03 -1.30
N ARG A 61 -7.89 11.78 -2.54
CA ARG A 61 -7.52 12.63 -3.68
C ARG A 61 -8.10 14.03 -3.55
N ALA A 62 -9.35 14.16 -3.12
CA ALA A 62 -9.97 15.46 -2.87
C ALA A 62 -9.27 16.21 -1.72
N ALA A 63 -8.93 15.50 -0.64
CA ALA A 63 -8.18 16.07 0.48
C ALA A 63 -6.77 16.54 0.07
N MET A 64 -6.08 15.75 -0.77
CA MET A 64 -4.78 16.12 -1.32
C MET A 64 -4.87 17.36 -2.19
N GLN A 65 -5.85 17.44 -3.08
CA GLN A 65 -6.08 18.62 -3.93
C GLN A 65 -6.40 19.87 -3.10
N ALA A 66 -7.24 19.74 -2.06
CA ALA A 66 -7.54 20.85 -1.16
C ALA A 66 -6.28 21.32 -0.40
N ALA A 67 -5.42 20.40 0.03
CA ALA A 67 -4.15 20.73 0.66
C ALA A 67 -3.17 21.40 -0.30
N GLU A 68 -3.08 20.93 -1.55
CA GLU A 68 -2.27 21.55 -2.61
C GLU A 68 -2.74 22.96 -2.96
N ASP A 69 -4.05 23.19 -3.04
CA ASP A 69 -4.63 24.51 -3.29
C ASP A 69 -4.37 25.48 -2.14
N LEU A 70 -4.46 25.01 -0.89
CA LEU A 70 -4.10 25.80 0.28
C LEU A 70 -2.60 26.12 0.30
N HIS A 71 -1.75 25.16 -0.04
CA HIS A 71 -0.31 25.36 -0.15
C HIS A 71 0.04 26.38 -1.24
N ARG A 72 -0.63 26.30 -2.40
CA ARG A 72 -0.47 27.26 -3.49
C ARG A 72 -0.90 28.68 -3.08
N LYS A 73 -2.02 28.80 -2.36
CA LYS A 73 -2.50 30.10 -1.84
C LYS A 73 -1.54 30.70 -0.82
N LYS A 74 -0.98 29.89 0.08
CA LYS A 74 0.05 30.33 1.04
C LYS A 74 1.28 30.86 0.31
N LEU A 75 1.83 30.11 -0.65
CA LEU A 75 2.98 30.57 -1.44
C LEU A 75 2.73 31.90 -2.18
N THR A 76 1.50 32.13 -2.67
CA THR A 76 1.16 33.42 -3.30
C THR A 76 1.04 34.55 -2.27
N GLN A 77 0.47 34.27 -1.09
CA GLN A 77 0.36 35.26 -0.01
C GLN A 77 1.74 35.61 0.55
N ASP A 78 2.61 34.63 0.78
CA ASP A 78 3.97 34.86 1.25
C ASP A 78 4.74 35.73 0.24
N ARG A 79 4.58 35.48 -1.06
CA ARG A 79 5.20 36.29 -2.13
C ARG A 79 4.64 37.71 -2.26
N GLU A 80 3.39 37.93 -1.88
CA GLU A 80 2.77 39.26 -1.86
C GLU A 80 3.16 40.01 -0.59
N GLY A 81 3.17 39.34 0.56
CA GLY A 81 3.67 39.87 1.84
C GLY A 81 5.14 40.29 1.76
N GLU A 82 6.01 39.49 1.15
CA GLU A 82 7.42 39.89 0.91
C GLU A 82 7.54 41.18 0.09
N LYS A 83 6.64 41.41 -0.87
CA LYS A 83 6.65 42.65 -1.67
C LYS A 83 6.07 43.83 -0.92
N GLU A 84 5.04 43.61 -0.11
CA GLU A 84 4.45 44.66 0.74
C GLU A 84 5.45 45.08 1.84
N GLU A 85 6.14 44.12 2.48
CA GLU A 85 7.23 44.39 3.42
C GLU A 85 8.40 45.11 2.73
N GLU A 86 8.79 44.73 1.51
CA GLU A 86 9.83 45.44 0.76
C GLU A 86 9.42 46.88 0.37
N ILE A 87 8.12 47.15 0.19
CA ILE A 87 7.59 48.50 -0.07
C ILE A 87 7.52 49.31 1.23
N GLU A 88 7.08 48.72 2.34
CA GLU A 88 7.06 49.37 3.66
C GLU A 88 8.48 49.74 4.13
N ILE A 89 9.47 48.86 3.95
CA ILE A 89 10.88 49.14 4.29
C ILE A 89 11.45 50.29 3.44
N LYS A 90 10.98 50.50 2.20
CA LYS A 90 11.39 51.63 1.35
C LYS A 90 10.70 52.95 1.73
N ASP A 91 9.53 52.86 2.35
CA ASP A 91 8.77 54.01 2.85
C ASP A 91 9.09 54.36 4.31
N ASP A 92 9.91 53.55 4.98
CA ASP A 92 10.41 53.83 6.32
C ASP A 92 11.23 55.14 6.36
N PRO A 93 10.88 56.08 7.27
CA PRO A 93 11.51 57.39 7.35
C PRO A 93 13.01 57.32 7.71
N MET A 94 13.44 56.25 8.37
CA MET A 94 14.83 56.00 8.74
C MET A 94 15.67 55.56 7.53
N ALA A 95 15.14 54.69 6.67
CA ALA A 95 15.82 54.24 5.45
C ALA A 95 16.00 55.38 4.43
N ARG A 96 15.02 56.29 4.33
CA ARG A 96 15.11 57.51 3.50
C ARG A 96 16.17 58.48 4.01
N ALA A 97 16.26 58.66 5.33
CA ALA A 97 17.24 59.55 5.95
C ALA A 97 18.69 59.05 5.71
N GLU A 98 18.93 57.75 5.82
CA GLU A 98 20.26 57.16 5.56
C GLU A 98 20.68 57.31 4.08
N ALA A 99 19.74 57.15 3.14
CA ALA A 99 20.01 57.33 1.71
C ALA A 99 20.32 58.80 1.35
N GLU A 100 19.68 59.77 2.00
CA GLU A 100 19.91 61.21 1.77
C GLU A 100 21.27 61.66 2.33
N VAL A 101 21.67 61.15 3.50
CA VAL A 101 23.01 61.40 4.08
C VAL A 101 24.10 60.87 3.15
N LEU A 102 23.94 59.67 2.59
CA LEU A 102 24.89 59.08 1.66
C LEU A 102 25.00 59.82 0.31
N GLN A 103 23.94 60.52 -0.12
CA GLN A 103 23.97 61.36 -1.32
C GLN A 103 24.65 62.71 -1.08
N GLN A 104 24.66 63.22 0.15
CA GLN A 104 25.34 64.46 0.51
C GLN A 104 26.87 64.31 0.64
N ASP A 105 27.36 63.08 0.83
CA ASP A 105 28.79 62.76 1.00
C ASP A 105 29.55 62.46 -0.32
N ASN A 106 28.96 62.74 -1.50
CA ASN A 106 29.58 62.63 -2.83
C ASN A 106 29.84 64.00 -3.50
#